data_AF-S9PJ28-F1
#
_entry.id   AF-S9PJ28-F1
#
_cell.length_a   1.000
_cell.length_b   1.000
_cell.length_c   1.000
_cell.angle_alpha   90.00
_cell.angle_beta   90.00
_cell.angle_gamma   90.00
#
_symmetry.space_group_name_H-M   'P 1'
#
loop_
_entity.id
_entity.type
_entity.pdbx_description
1 polymer ?
#
loop_
_entity_poly.entity_id
_entity_poly.type
_entity_poly.pdbx_seq_one_letter_code
_entity_poly.pdbx_strand_id
1 'polypeptide(L)'
;MFFTPRIRTELLRHPGLSLNHGSTPDWMGTRVDGVHWLNFLGPPVLQELGGVSALRSRLHSPETTVQPIDGTRAIVTLGDWPEAGDLTQGNSLPAYRELGRVLEPWLDKPFKAPRFRVEGFTPEEATSWARRFLD
;
A
#
# COMPACT_ATOMS: atom_id res chain seq x y z
N MET A 1 8.92 17.80 2.49
CA MET A 1 8.26 17.97 3.80
C MET A 1 9.10 17.26 4.86
N PHE A 2 9.32 17.87 6.03
CA PHE A 2 10.01 17.24 7.15
C PHE A 2 8.97 16.88 8.22
N PHE A 3 9.01 15.64 8.71
CA PHE A 3 8.10 15.13 9.74
C PHE A 3 8.86 14.99 11.07
N THR A 4 8.19 15.21 12.20
CA THR A 4 8.82 15.17 13.52
C THR A 4 9.27 13.75 13.94
N PRO A 5 10.23 13.62 14.88
CA PRO A 5 10.68 12.31 15.38
C PRO A 5 9.56 11.43 15.96
N ARG A 6 8.50 12.04 16.49
CA ARG A 6 7.32 11.33 16.98
C ARG A 6 6.61 10.59 15.84
N ILE A 7 6.48 11.22 14.67
CA ILE A 7 5.85 10.59 13.49
C ILE A 7 6.64 9.37 13.03
N ARG A 8 7.99 9.41 13.10
CA ARG A 8 8.83 8.24 12.81
C ARG A 8 8.43 7.02 13.65
N THR A 9 8.32 7.19 14.97
CA THR A 9 7.97 6.08 15.89
C THR A 9 6.61 5.49 15.56
N GLU A 10 5.62 6.33 15.30
CA GLU A 10 4.27 5.87 14.95
C GLU A 10 4.24 5.11 13.62
N LEU A 11 4.96 5.58 12.61
CA LEU A 11 5.02 4.92 11.29
C LEU A 11 5.69 3.55 11.32
N LEU A 12 6.72 3.38 12.16
CA LEU A 12 7.41 2.10 12.32
C LEU A 12 6.57 1.10 13.13
N ARG A 13 5.66 1.58 13.99
CA ARG A 13 4.76 0.75 14.79
C ARG A 13 3.47 0.39 14.06
N HIS A 14 2.89 1.32 13.32
CA HIS A 14 1.54 1.25 12.77
C HIS A 14 1.59 1.23 11.23
N PRO A 15 1.63 0.04 10.59
CA PRO A 15 1.86 -0.06 9.15
C PRO A 15 0.71 0.48 8.28
N GLY A 16 -0.50 0.62 8.83
CA GLY A 16 -1.64 1.24 8.15
C GLY A 16 -1.53 2.75 7.99
N LEU A 17 -0.66 3.41 8.76
CA LEU A 17 -0.42 4.84 8.62
C LEU A 17 0.35 5.12 7.31
N SER A 18 -0.24 5.97 6.48
CA SER A 18 0.32 6.35 5.18
C SER A 18 0.85 7.79 5.22
N LEU A 19 2.03 8.01 4.65
CA LEU A 19 2.57 9.34 4.40
C LEU A 19 2.17 9.78 3.00
N ASN A 20 1.03 10.45 2.87
CA ASN A 20 0.59 10.95 1.57
C ASN A 20 1.20 12.32 1.25
N HIS A 21 1.63 12.49 0.00
CA HIS A 21 2.25 13.72 -0.49
C HIS A 21 1.22 14.76 -1.00
N GLY A 22 -0.07 14.54 -0.77
CA GLY A 22 -1.15 15.44 -1.21
C GLY A 22 -1.44 15.45 -2.72
N SER A 23 -0.56 14.87 -3.54
CA SER A 23 -0.76 14.65 -4.98
C SER A 23 0.00 13.41 -5.47
N THR A 24 -0.54 12.74 -6.50
CA THR A 24 0.18 11.68 -7.22
C THR A 24 1.33 12.32 -8.01
N PRO A 25 2.59 11.94 -7.76
CA PRO A 25 3.71 12.55 -8.48
C PRO A 25 3.80 12.08 -9.94
N ASP A 26 4.13 12.99 -10.87
CA ASP A 26 4.23 12.69 -12.31
C ASP A 26 5.17 11.50 -12.63
N TRP A 27 6.21 11.30 -11.83
CA TRP A 27 7.20 10.25 -12.02
C TRP A 27 6.69 8.84 -11.70
N MET A 28 5.52 8.72 -11.06
CA MET A 28 4.89 7.43 -10.75
C MET A 28 4.29 6.75 -11.99
N GLY A 29 3.91 7.56 -13.00
CA GLY A 29 3.29 7.04 -14.23
C GLY A 29 2.05 6.20 -13.93
N THR A 30 2.07 4.93 -14.35
CA THR A 30 0.97 3.96 -14.17
C THR A 30 1.14 3.03 -12.96
N ARG A 31 2.13 3.30 -12.10
CA ARG A 31 2.43 2.50 -10.91
C ARG A 31 1.50 2.83 -9.75
N VAL A 32 1.53 1.97 -8.73
CA VAL A 32 0.74 2.12 -7.50
C VAL A 32 1.65 2.60 -6.37
N ASP A 33 1.26 3.65 -5.66
CA ASP A 33 2.06 4.28 -4.60
C ASP A 33 2.21 3.42 -3.33
N GLY A 34 1.24 2.55 -3.06
CA GLY A 34 1.27 1.64 -1.94
C GLY A 34 -0.02 0.83 -1.78
N VAL A 35 -0.19 0.25 -0.61
CA VAL A 35 -1.45 -0.39 -0.20
C VAL A 35 -2.09 0.46 0.87
N HIS A 36 -3.38 0.74 0.67
CA HIS A 36 -4.21 1.53 1.55
C HIS A 36 -5.47 0.76 1.94
N TRP A 37 -6.30 1.32 2.80
CA TRP A 37 -7.61 0.73 3.11
C TRP A 37 -8.52 0.63 1.88
N LEU A 38 -8.54 1.68 1.06
CA LEU A 38 -9.23 1.75 -0.23
C LEU A 38 -8.21 1.90 -1.36
N ASN A 39 -8.25 1.01 -2.34
CA ASN A 39 -7.30 0.98 -3.45
C ASN A 39 -8.05 1.04 -4.77
N PHE A 40 -7.77 2.08 -5.56
CA PHE A 40 -8.37 2.27 -6.88
C PHE A 40 -7.40 1.75 -7.94
N LEU A 41 -7.78 0.68 -8.61
CA LEU A 41 -6.95 0.04 -9.63
C LEU A 41 -7.53 0.30 -11.02
N GLY A 42 -6.68 0.85 -11.88
CA GLY A 42 -7.02 1.20 -13.26
C GLY A 42 -6.59 0.15 -14.29
N PRO A 43 -6.88 0.41 -15.58
CA PRO A 43 -6.56 -0.50 -16.68
C PRO A 43 -5.09 -0.95 -16.75
N PRO A 44 -4.07 -0.08 -16.53
CA PRO A 44 -2.67 -0.51 -16.63
C PRO A 44 -2.31 -1.67 -15.68
N VAL A 45 -2.89 -1.69 -14.48
CA VAL A 45 -2.66 -2.76 -13.51
C VAL A 45 -3.59 -3.95 -13.79
N LEU A 46 -4.88 -3.68 -13.97
CA LEU A 46 -5.88 -4.75 -14.08
C LEU A 46 -5.74 -5.55 -15.38
N GLN A 47 -5.34 -4.94 -16.50
CA GLN A 47 -5.14 -5.66 -17.75
C GLN A 47 -3.99 -6.67 -17.63
N GLU A 48 -2.85 -6.26 -17.05
CA GLU A 48 -1.71 -7.16 -16.82
C GLU A 48 -2.02 -8.25 -15.78
N LEU A 49 -2.88 -7.95 -14.81
CA LEU A 49 -3.31 -8.91 -13.79
C LEU A 49 -4.26 -9.99 -14.35
N GLY A 50 -4.96 -9.70 -15.46
CA GLY A 50 -5.99 -10.57 -16.04
C GLY A 50 -7.43 -10.17 -15.68
N GLY A 51 -7.63 -8.94 -15.23
CA GLY A 51 -8.92 -8.33 -14.94
C GLY A 51 -9.38 -8.50 -13.49
N VAL A 52 -10.59 -7.99 -13.21
CA VAL A 52 -11.19 -7.97 -11.87
C VAL A 52 -11.39 -9.38 -11.31
N SER A 53 -11.80 -10.34 -12.13
CA SER A 53 -12.00 -11.72 -11.71
C SER A 53 -10.68 -12.39 -11.28
N ALA A 54 -9.60 -12.16 -12.03
CA ALA A 54 -8.28 -12.67 -11.68
C ALA A 54 -7.72 -11.99 -10.41
N LEU A 55 -8.01 -10.71 -10.18
CA LEU A 55 -7.68 -10.04 -8.92
C LEU A 55 -8.41 -10.69 -7.75
N ARG A 56 -9.73 -10.87 -7.88
CA ARG A 56 -10.55 -11.48 -6.83
C ARG A 56 -10.10 -12.90 -6.49
N SER A 57 -9.68 -13.70 -7.48
CA SER A 57 -9.21 -15.07 -7.23
C SER A 57 -7.84 -15.16 -6.55
N ARG A 58 -7.11 -14.05 -6.41
CA ARG A 58 -5.80 -13.99 -5.72
C ARG A 58 -5.92 -13.49 -4.27
N LEU A 59 -7.09 -13.03 -3.85
CA LEU A 59 -7.35 -12.46 -2.54
C LEU A 59 -8.27 -13.40 -1.75
N HIS A 60 -7.81 -13.84 -0.58
CA HIS A 60 -8.47 -14.85 0.24
C HIS A 60 -8.90 -14.32 1.60
N SER A 61 -8.41 -13.14 2.00
CA SER A 61 -8.87 -12.51 3.23
C SER A 61 -10.39 -12.26 3.16
N PRO A 62 -11.17 -12.76 4.14
CA PRO A 62 -12.63 -12.70 4.09
C PRO A 62 -13.19 -11.28 4.16
N GLU A 63 -12.40 -10.35 4.70
CA GLU A 63 -12.74 -8.94 4.85
C GLU A 63 -12.38 -8.11 3.61
N THR A 64 -11.69 -8.71 2.65
CA THR A 64 -11.30 -8.03 1.41
C THR A 64 -12.44 -8.07 0.40
N THR A 65 -12.89 -6.89 -0.05
CA THR A 65 -13.87 -6.79 -1.14
C THR A 65 -13.21 -6.26 -2.40
N VAL A 66 -13.63 -6.78 -3.55
CA VAL A 66 -13.20 -6.29 -4.88
C VAL A 66 -14.45 -5.92 -5.66
N GLN A 67 -14.66 -4.63 -5.88
CA GLN A 67 -15.83 -4.09 -6.57
C GLN A 67 -15.43 -3.52 -7.94
N PRO A 68 -16.02 -3.99 -9.05
CA PRO A 68 -15.80 -3.34 -10.35
C PRO A 68 -16.47 -1.96 -10.35
N ILE A 69 -15.77 -0.94 -10.86
CA ILE A 69 -16.35 0.39 -11.13
C ILE A 69 -16.92 0.41 -12.55
N ASP A 70 -16.11 -0.05 -13.50
CA ASP A 70 -16.48 -0.46 -14.84
C ASP A 70 -15.70 -1.73 -15.17
N GLY A 71 -15.93 -2.37 -16.32
CA GLY A 71 -15.22 -3.60 -16.68
C GLY A 71 -13.69 -3.51 -16.71
N THR A 72 -13.11 -2.32 -16.54
CA THR A 72 -11.67 -2.05 -16.64
C THR A 72 -11.05 -1.45 -15.37
N ARG A 73 -11.86 -1.16 -14.34
CA ARG A 73 -11.46 -0.50 -13.09
C ARG A 73 -12.07 -1.20 -11.88
N ALA A 74 -11.35 -1.21 -10.76
CA ALA A 74 -11.83 -1.82 -9.53
C ALA A 74 -11.47 -1.00 -8.30
N ILE A 75 -12.29 -1.14 -7.26
CA ILE A 75 -12.01 -0.74 -5.89
C ILE A 75 -11.73 -2.00 -5.09
N VAL A 76 -10.59 -2.04 -4.39
CA VAL A 76 -10.30 -3.04 -3.37
C VAL A 76 -10.41 -2.39 -2.01
N THR A 77 -11.28 -2.93 -1.15
CA THR A 77 -11.45 -2.48 0.23
C THR A 77 -10.95 -3.56 1.18
N LEU A 78 -10.14 -3.20 2.17
CA LEU A 78 -9.53 -4.12 3.13
C LEU A 78 -10.20 -3.96 4.51
N GLY A 79 -11.34 -4.63 4.71
CA GLY A 79 -12.16 -4.50 5.92
C GLY A 79 -13.07 -3.27 5.94
N ASP A 80 -13.88 -3.16 6.99
CA ASP A 80 -14.99 -2.18 7.06
C ASP A 80 -14.52 -0.74 7.33
N TRP A 81 -13.34 -0.55 7.93
CA TRP A 81 -12.77 0.76 8.26
C TRP A 81 -11.24 0.73 8.15
N PRO A 82 -10.57 1.89 7.97
CA PRO A 82 -9.12 1.93 7.90
C PRO A 82 -8.51 1.55 9.25
N GLU A 83 -7.65 0.52 9.24
CA GLU A 83 -6.88 0.12 10.41
C GLU A 83 -5.46 0.68 10.37
N ALA A 84 -4.94 1.06 11.54
CA ALA A 84 -3.55 1.48 11.70
C ALA A 84 -2.60 0.27 11.82
N GLY A 85 -3.11 -0.89 12.27
CA GLY A 85 -2.28 -2.01 12.73
C GLY A 85 -1.54 -1.65 14.02
N ASP A 86 -0.78 -2.59 14.58
CA ASP A 86 0.19 -2.35 15.67
C ASP A 86 1.13 -3.55 15.77
N LEU A 87 2.37 -3.38 15.28
CA LEU A 87 3.36 -4.44 15.25
C LEU A 87 3.79 -4.88 16.66
N THR A 88 3.67 -4.02 17.67
CA THR A 88 4.00 -4.40 19.06
C THR A 88 2.97 -5.35 19.67
N GLN A 89 1.76 -5.40 19.09
CA GLN A 89 0.67 -6.29 19.48
C GLN A 89 0.47 -7.44 18.49
N GLY A 90 1.36 -7.59 17.49
CA GLY A 90 1.24 -8.59 16.44
C GLY A 90 0.16 -8.29 15.38
N ASN A 91 -0.47 -7.11 15.40
CA ASN A 91 -1.41 -6.71 14.35
C ASN A 91 -0.63 -6.18 13.14
N SER A 92 -0.34 -7.09 12.21
CA SER A 92 0.46 -6.83 11.02
C SER A 92 -0.36 -6.49 9.77
N LEU A 93 -1.68 -6.35 9.90
CA LEU A 93 -2.64 -6.12 8.81
C LEU A 93 -2.54 -7.17 7.69
N PRO A 94 -2.98 -8.42 7.92
CA PRO A 94 -2.79 -9.53 6.97
C PRO A 94 -3.44 -9.29 5.60
N ALA A 95 -4.63 -8.68 5.55
CA ALA A 95 -5.30 -8.33 4.29
C ALA A 95 -4.48 -7.33 3.44
N TYR A 96 -3.80 -6.39 4.10
CA TYR A 96 -2.94 -5.40 3.45
C TYR A 96 -1.67 -6.05 2.92
N ARG A 97 -1.09 -6.99 3.68
CA ARG A 97 0.04 -7.81 3.22
C ARG A 97 -0.32 -8.69 2.02
N GLU A 98 -1.50 -9.31 2.03
CA GLU A 98 -1.98 -10.12 0.91
C GLU A 98 -2.08 -9.28 -0.36
N LEU A 99 -2.77 -8.13 -0.30
CA LEU A 99 -2.87 -7.24 -1.46
C LEU A 99 -1.49 -6.68 -1.87
N GLY A 100 -0.61 -6.38 -0.91
CA GLY A 100 0.75 -5.92 -1.18
C GLY A 100 1.55 -6.91 -2.01
N ARG A 101 1.49 -8.20 -1.67
CA ARG A 101 2.13 -9.28 -2.44
C ARG A 101 1.54 -9.42 -3.84
N VAL A 102 0.22 -9.28 -3.98
CA VAL A 102 -0.43 -9.30 -5.30
C VAL A 102 0.02 -8.11 -6.15
N LEU A 103 0.17 -6.93 -5.55
CA LEU A 103 0.50 -5.69 -6.26
C LEU A 103 2.00 -5.45 -6.45
N GLU A 104 2.88 -6.24 -5.82
CA GLU A 104 4.35 -6.06 -5.84
C GLU A 104 4.94 -5.72 -7.23
N PRO A 105 4.51 -6.34 -8.34
CA PRO A 105 5.03 -6.01 -9.68
C PRO A 105 4.77 -4.56 -10.11
N TRP A 106 3.65 -3.98 -9.68
CA TRP A 106 3.16 -2.65 -10.08
C TRP A 106 3.38 -1.57 -9.02
N LEU A 107 3.78 -1.95 -7.80
CA LEU A 107 4.16 -0.96 -6.80
C LEU A 107 5.29 -0.10 -7.34
N ASP A 108 5.13 1.19 -7.11
CA ASP A 108 6.14 2.18 -7.42
C ASP A 108 7.40 1.87 -6.62
N LYS A 109 8.54 1.95 -7.30
CA LYS A 109 9.82 1.44 -6.79
C LYS A 109 10.80 2.58 -6.51
N PRO A 110 10.55 3.49 -5.55
CA PRO A 110 11.62 4.21 -4.91
C PRO A 110 12.21 3.39 -3.75
N PHE A 111 12.10 2.05 -3.75
CA PHE A 111 12.72 1.18 -2.73
C PHE A 111 14.26 1.32 -2.65
N LYS A 112 14.89 1.90 -3.69
CA LYS A 112 16.33 2.23 -3.71
C LYS A 112 16.65 3.67 -3.31
N ALA A 113 15.65 4.56 -3.26
CA ALA A 113 15.82 5.98 -2.94
C ALA A 113 14.49 6.57 -2.47
N PRO A 114 14.05 6.27 -1.23
CA PRO A 114 12.81 6.80 -0.69
C PRO A 114 12.80 8.32 -0.79
N ARG A 115 11.81 8.85 -1.52
CA ARG A 115 11.73 10.28 -1.85
C ARG A 115 10.99 11.10 -0.79
N PHE A 116 10.41 10.43 0.20
CA PHE A 116 9.96 11.05 1.44
C PHE A 116 11.12 11.03 2.45
N ARG A 117 11.31 12.15 3.17
CA ARG A 117 12.24 12.22 4.29
C ARG A 117 11.45 12.51 5.55
N VAL A 118 11.24 11.47 6.36
CA VAL A 118 10.85 11.64 7.76
C VAL A 118 12.12 11.96 8.53
N GLU A 119 12.09 13.00 9.37
CA GLU A 119 13.26 13.32 10.19
C GLU A 119 13.63 12.11 11.06
N GLY A 120 14.89 11.71 11.01
CA GLY A 120 15.39 10.56 11.76
C GLY A 120 15.13 9.19 11.14
N PHE A 121 14.45 9.06 10.00
CA PHE A 121 14.46 7.78 9.27
C PHE A 121 15.87 7.52 8.72
N THR A 122 16.44 6.37 9.05
CA THR A 122 17.59 5.86 8.30
C THR A 122 17.13 5.39 6.90
N PRO A 123 18.04 5.27 5.91
CA PRO A 123 17.70 4.70 4.61
C PRO A 123 17.04 3.30 4.73
N GLU A 124 17.53 2.47 5.65
CA GLU A 124 17.02 1.12 5.91
C GLU A 124 15.60 1.16 6.47
N GLU A 125 15.32 2.06 7.41
CA GLU A 125 13.98 2.27 7.97
C GLU A 125 13.00 2.77 6.91
N ALA A 126 13.44 3.69 6.06
CA ALA A 126 12.62 4.18 4.97
C ALA A 126 12.30 3.08 3.94
N THR A 127 13.28 2.21 3.62
CA THR A 127 13.06 1.06 2.74
C THR A 127 12.16 0.02 3.41
N SER A 128 12.38 -0.32 4.67
CA SER A 128 11.54 -1.26 5.43
C SER A 128 10.10 -0.76 5.53
N TRP A 129 9.90 0.52 5.84
CA TRP A 129 8.57 1.12 5.88
C TRP A 129 7.90 1.15 4.50
N ALA A 130 8.64 1.44 3.43
CA ALA A 130 8.09 1.37 2.07
C ALA A 130 7.65 -0.06 1.71
N ARG A 131 8.38 -1.08 2.19
CA ARG A 131 8.11 -2.51 1.97
C ARG A 131 7.27 -3.18 3.07
N ARG A 132 6.68 -2.41 3.99
CA ARG A 132 6.01 -2.92 5.21
C ARG A 132 4.92 -3.96 4.99
N PHE A 133 4.36 -4.05 3.78
CA PHE A 133 3.35 -5.05 3.39
C PHE A 133 3.88 -6.19 2.51
N LEU A 134 5.15 -6.14 2.11
CA LEU A 134 5.81 -7.18 1.31
C LEU A 134 6.59 -8.17 2.19
N ASP A 135 7.26 -7.63 3.21
CA ASP A 135 8.10 -8.39 4.13
C ASP A 135 7.28 -8.96 5.31
#